data_AF-F7W5Z8-F1
#
_entry.id   AF-F7W5Z8-F1
#
_cell.length_a   1.000
_cell.length_b   1.000
_cell.length_c   1.000
_cell.angle_alpha   90.00
_cell.angle_beta   90.00
_cell.angle_gamma   90.00
#
_symmetry.space_group_name_H-M   'P 1'
#
loop_
_entity.id
_entity.type
_entity.pdbx_description
1 polymer ?
#
loop_
_entity_poly.entity_id
_entity_poly.type
_entity_poly.pdbx_seq_one_letter_code
_entity_poly.pdbx_strand_id
1 'polypeptide(L)'
;MHLPSALWLTAALSTPVSALNLPQWGQKAIDTGVALQGLNTLASKIAYQRLNGKCNKNNVRVRKEWRNLSKSERRDYLKAFKCILDTPSSLPAGEVPGALSAYDDFIYLHLNVTPIIHNTGTFLPWHRYYIHGFERALQKCGYKGPFAYWNHGLDVDNLLASPIFDGSDTSLGGNGDPLPHGDSGFIFPGFTEVNIIPAGPNGRGGGCVTKGPPGIAGMQTHLGPVALPKYGEPGNLTTAENPLADNKRCFTRDLSEGLGRKFATFRNTTDLILKSKNIFEFSSLLQGDPRYHPRHAGEFTSPDITCSVVIPGAMGSPDPVTRPSGFITRSSIASGGSGRTWTLGTGRASGAHTRTSICPQARTSRRTRQLPSAQQCLMCK
;
A
#
# COMPACT_ATOMS: atom_id res chain seq x y z
N MET A 1 -46.78 -24.48 -28.74
CA MET A 1 -46.31 -23.11 -29.03
C MET A 1 -46.64 -22.22 -27.83
N HIS A 2 -45.73 -21.29 -27.51
CA HIS A 2 -45.75 -20.24 -26.48
C HIS A 2 -45.23 -20.57 -25.07
N LEU A 3 -43.94 -20.25 -24.88
CA LEU A 3 -43.35 -19.91 -23.58
C LEU A 3 -43.90 -18.54 -23.10
N PRO A 4 -44.17 -18.35 -21.79
CA PRO A 4 -44.29 -17.03 -21.22
C PRO A 4 -42.92 -16.52 -20.77
N SER A 5 -42.61 -15.32 -21.26
CA SER A 5 -41.41 -14.54 -21.00
C SER A 5 -41.26 -14.15 -19.52
N ALA A 6 -40.09 -14.43 -18.93
CA ALA A 6 -39.65 -13.85 -17.67
C ALA A 6 -38.40 -13.00 -17.90
N LEU A 7 -38.57 -11.78 -18.40
CA LEU A 7 -37.57 -10.72 -18.30
C LEU A 7 -37.77 -10.02 -16.95
N TRP A 8 -36.98 -10.40 -15.95
CA TRP A 8 -36.77 -9.58 -14.76
C TRP A 8 -35.33 -9.74 -14.30
N LEU A 9 -34.42 -8.96 -14.90
CA LEU A 9 -33.14 -8.61 -14.29
C LEU A 9 -32.46 -7.50 -15.08
N THR A 10 -32.38 -6.33 -14.46
CA THR A 10 -31.26 -5.36 -14.41
C THR A 10 -31.75 -3.92 -14.47
N ALA A 11 -32.28 -3.45 -13.34
CA ALA A 11 -32.18 -2.03 -12.98
C ALA A 11 -31.28 -1.94 -11.75
N ALA A 12 -29.98 -2.18 -11.94
CA ALA A 12 -29.01 -1.65 -11.00
C ALA A 12 -29.14 -0.14 -11.09
N LEU A 13 -29.66 0.47 -10.03
CA LEU A 13 -29.76 1.92 -9.87
C LEU A 13 -28.40 2.56 -10.16
N SER A 14 -28.24 3.08 -11.37
CA SER A 14 -27.24 4.10 -11.66
C SER A 14 -27.71 5.36 -10.95
N THR A 15 -27.43 5.44 -9.64
CA THR A 15 -27.51 6.72 -8.95
C THR A 15 -26.57 7.66 -9.71
N PRO A 16 -27.07 8.75 -10.32
CA PRO A 16 -26.20 9.71 -10.95
C PRO A 16 -25.21 10.17 -9.88
N VAL A 17 -23.91 10.00 -10.14
CA VAL A 17 -22.89 10.65 -9.35
C VAL A 17 -23.15 12.13 -9.57
N SER A 18 -23.87 12.78 -8.66
CA SER A 18 -23.88 14.24 -8.60
C SER A 18 -22.41 14.64 -8.63
N ALA A 19 -22.00 15.34 -9.69
CA ALA A 19 -20.64 15.82 -9.81
C ALA A 19 -20.31 16.52 -8.49
N LEU A 20 -19.34 15.97 -7.76
CA LEU A 20 -18.90 16.58 -6.51
C LEU A 20 -18.46 18.01 -6.88
N ASN A 21 -19.12 19.01 -6.30
CA ASN A 21 -18.67 20.40 -6.42
C ASN A 21 -17.35 20.52 -5.64
N LEU A 22 -16.25 20.18 -6.32
CA LEU A 22 -14.91 20.28 -5.78
C LEU A 22 -14.52 21.76 -5.74
N PRO A 23 -13.96 22.26 -4.62
CA PRO A 23 -13.34 23.57 -4.58
C PRO A 23 -12.27 23.69 -5.69
N GLN A 24 -12.07 24.91 -6.20
CA GLN A 24 -10.91 25.19 -7.04
C GLN A 24 -9.75 25.64 -6.15
N TRP A 25 -8.56 25.07 -6.40
CA TRP A 25 -7.34 25.42 -5.67
C TRP A 25 -6.32 26.03 -6.65
N GLY A 26 -5.68 27.12 -6.23
CA GLY A 26 -4.55 27.67 -6.97
C GLY A 26 -3.32 26.77 -6.88
N GLN A 27 -2.37 26.95 -7.81
CA GLN A 27 -1.19 26.09 -7.94
C GLN A 27 -0.39 25.95 -6.64
N LYS A 28 -0.19 27.06 -5.90
CA LYS A 28 0.51 27.03 -4.62
C LYS A 28 -0.17 26.07 -3.62
N ALA A 29 -1.49 26.05 -3.55
CA ALA A 29 -2.21 25.16 -2.64
C ALA A 29 -2.12 23.68 -3.06
N ILE A 30 -1.99 23.41 -4.37
CA ILE A 30 -1.72 22.08 -4.91
C ILE A 30 -0.30 21.63 -4.51
N ASP A 31 0.69 22.48 -4.72
CA ASP A 31 2.10 22.17 -4.50
C ASP A 31 2.45 21.98 -3.02
N THR A 32 1.78 22.69 -2.11
CA THR A 32 2.02 22.60 -0.67
C THR A 32 1.10 21.61 0.05
N GLY A 33 0.29 20.83 -0.68
CA GLY A 33 -0.60 19.81 -0.10
C GLY A 33 -1.88 20.34 0.58
N VAL A 34 -2.14 21.65 0.54
CA VAL A 34 -3.37 22.26 1.09
C VAL A 34 -4.61 21.76 0.34
N ALA A 35 -4.52 21.62 -0.98
CA ALA A 35 -5.59 21.05 -1.80
C ALA A 35 -5.89 19.60 -1.40
N LEU A 36 -4.85 18.77 -1.23
CA LEU A 36 -4.99 17.38 -0.79
C LEU A 36 -5.63 17.26 0.60
N GLN A 37 -5.28 18.15 1.53
CA GLN A 37 -5.93 18.22 2.84
C GLN A 37 -7.42 18.58 2.72
N GLY A 38 -7.77 19.53 1.85
CA GLY A 38 -9.15 19.89 1.55
C GLY A 38 -9.95 18.73 0.97
N LEU A 39 -9.38 18.01 -0.01
CA LEU A 39 -9.97 16.81 -0.60
C LEU A 39 -10.21 15.72 0.45
N ASN A 40 -9.24 15.46 1.33
CA ASN A 40 -9.39 14.47 2.41
C ASN A 40 -10.47 14.87 3.43
N THR A 41 -10.60 16.16 3.73
CA THR A 41 -11.66 16.69 4.62
C THR A 41 -13.03 16.46 4.00
N LEU A 42 -13.20 16.76 2.71
CA LEU A 42 -14.44 16.53 1.97
C LEU A 42 -14.78 15.03 1.91
N ALA A 43 -13.81 14.20 1.54
CA ALA A 43 -13.97 12.75 1.47
C ALA A 43 -14.38 12.16 2.83
N SER A 44 -13.73 12.60 3.91
CA SER A 44 -14.07 12.18 5.28
C SER A 44 -15.50 12.57 5.64
N LYS A 45 -15.90 13.82 5.38
CA LYS A 45 -17.27 14.29 5.63
C LYS A 45 -18.31 13.43 4.93
N ILE A 46 -18.11 13.15 3.63
CA ILE A 46 -19.00 12.29 2.84
C ILE A 46 -19.04 10.87 3.40
N ALA A 47 -17.89 10.30 3.74
CA ALA A 47 -17.80 8.96 4.28
C ALA A 47 -18.54 8.85 5.64
N TYR A 48 -18.38 9.82 6.54
CA TYR A 48 -19.12 9.88 7.81
C TYR A 48 -20.64 10.02 7.65
N GLN A 49 -21.09 10.70 6.60
CA GLN A 49 -22.53 10.80 6.28
C GLN A 49 -23.11 9.48 5.79
N ARG A 50 -22.29 8.61 5.18
CA ARG A 50 -22.70 7.30 4.67
C ARG A 50 -22.68 6.19 5.73
N LEU A 51 -22.14 6.45 6.91
CA LEU A 51 -22.08 5.46 8.00
C LEU A 51 -23.48 5.14 8.52
N ASN A 52 -23.89 3.89 8.40
CA ASN A 52 -25.17 3.36 8.87
C ASN A 52 -25.09 1.85 9.20
N GLY A 53 -26.11 1.34 9.92
CA GLY A 53 -26.23 -0.10 10.21
C GLY A 53 -24.99 -0.69 10.89
N LYS A 54 -24.44 -1.76 10.28
CA LYS A 54 -23.27 -2.50 10.81
C LYS A 54 -21.97 -1.70 10.76
N CYS A 55 -21.86 -0.67 9.92
CA CYS A 55 -20.70 0.21 9.82
C CYS A 55 -21.11 1.63 10.21
N ASN A 56 -20.94 1.97 11.49
CA ASN A 56 -21.49 3.18 12.10
C ASN A 56 -20.43 4.00 12.83
N LYS A 57 -20.81 5.17 13.33
CA LYS A 57 -19.90 6.11 14.01
C LYS A 57 -19.19 5.51 15.24
N ASN A 58 -19.75 4.46 15.85
CA ASN A 58 -19.21 3.84 17.05
C ASN A 58 -18.16 2.76 16.74
N ASN A 59 -18.12 2.22 15.53
CA ASN A 59 -17.20 1.14 15.16
C ASN A 59 -16.35 1.42 13.91
N VAL A 60 -16.54 2.58 13.25
CA VAL A 60 -15.64 3.06 12.22
C VAL A 60 -14.26 3.35 12.83
N ARG A 61 -13.20 2.93 12.13
CA ARG A 61 -11.81 3.18 12.50
C ARG A 61 -11.20 4.18 11.54
N VAL A 62 -10.36 5.05 12.09
CA VAL A 62 -9.62 6.07 11.35
C VAL A 62 -8.18 5.61 11.19
N ARG A 63 -7.71 5.52 9.95
CA ARG A 63 -6.29 5.35 9.63
C ARG A 63 -5.60 6.71 9.66
N LYS A 64 -4.38 6.76 10.21
CA LYS A 64 -3.66 8.01 10.48
C LYS A 64 -2.32 8.05 9.73
N GLU A 65 -1.87 9.24 9.37
CA GLU A 65 -0.50 9.41 8.86
C GLU A 65 0.51 9.07 9.98
N TRP A 66 1.64 8.44 9.65
CA TRP A 66 2.64 7.97 10.62
C TRP A 66 3.09 9.03 11.63
N ARG A 67 3.28 10.29 11.20
CA ARG A 67 3.65 11.43 12.05
C ARG A 67 2.59 11.73 13.10
N ASN A 68 1.33 11.45 12.80
CA ASN A 68 0.20 11.69 13.69
C ASN A 68 -0.04 10.55 14.69
N LEU A 69 0.74 9.46 14.62
CA LEU A 69 0.84 8.51 15.72
C LEU A 69 1.81 9.08 16.76
N SER A 70 1.42 8.98 18.03
CA SER A 70 2.33 9.19 19.15
C SER A 70 3.50 8.19 19.10
N LYS A 71 4.62 8.54 19.74
CA LYS A 71 5.77 7.61 19.84
C LYS A 71 5.38 6.27 20.45
N SER A 72 4.46 6.25 21.42
CA SER A 72 3.94 5.00 21.98
C SER A 72 3.15 4.18 20.96
N GLU A 73 2.23 4.79 20.22
CA GLU A 73 1.45 4.10 19.18
C GLU A 73 2.36 3.52 18.08
N ARG A 74 3.45 4.19 17.73
CA ARG A 74 4.45 3.67 16.79
C ARG A 74 5.18 2.46 17.35
N ARG A 75 5.65 2.51 18.61
CA ARG A 75 6.29 1.36 19.26
C ARG A 75 5.34 0.17 19.38
N ASP A 76 4.08 0.40 19.69
CA ASP A 76 3.06 -0.66 19.72
C ASP A 76 2.84 -1.29 18.35
N TYR A 77 2.86 -0.49 17.27
CA TYR A 77 2.80 -0.98 15.89
C TYR A 77 4.02 -1.86 15.58
N LEU A 78 5.22 -1.38 15.89
CA LEU A 78 6.48 -2.07 15.63
C LEU A 78 6.61 -3.37 16.43
N LYS A 79 6.15 -3.37 17.69
CA LYS A 79 6.07 -4.57 18.52
C LYS A 79 5.14 -5.61 17.90
N ALA A 80 3.97 -5.20 17.42
CA ALA A 80 3.04 -6.11 16.75
C ALA A 80 3.59 -6.61 15.41
N PHE A 81 4.29 -5.77 14.65
CA PHE A 81 4.97 -6.19 13.43
C PHE A 81 6.05 -7.24 13.71
N LYS A 82 6.90 -7.03 14.72
CA LYS A 82 7.86 -8.04 15.17
C LYS A 82 7.18 -9.36 15.54
N CYS A 83 6.04 -9.32 16.21
CA CYS A 83 5.26 -10.54 16.50
C CYS A 83 4.84 -11.29 15.22
N ILE A 84 4.50 -10.60 14.12
CA ILE A 84 4.20 -11.24 12.84
C ILE A 84 5.45 -11.92 12.25
N LEU A 85 6.61 -11.27 12.34
CA LEU A 85 7.90 -11.85 11.93
C LEU A 85 8.29 -13.09 12.75
N ASP A 86 7.98 -13.09 14.05
CA ASP A 86 8.30 -14.21 14.95
C ASP A 86 7.25 -15.34 14.89
N THR A 87 6.06 -15.08 14.31
CA THR A 87 5.00 -16.09 14.18
C THR A 87 5.36 -17.04 13.03
N PRO A 88 5.39 -18.37 13.23
CA PRO A 88 5.67 -19.31 12.14
C PRO A 88 4.69 -19.20 10.97
N SER A 89 5.15 -19.51 9.76
CA SER A 89 4.31 -19.61 8.56
C SER A 89 3.12 -20.56 8.80
N SER A 90 1.97 -20.20 8.24
CA SER A 90 0.75 -21.01 8.25
C SER A 90 0.56 -21.85 6.97
N LEU A 91 1.49 -21.73 6.01
CA LEU A 91 1.44 -22.48 4.76
C LEU A 91 1.77 -23.97 5.01
N PRO A 92 1.22 -24.89 4.20
CA PRO A 92 1.56 -26.30 4.32
C PRO A 92 3.07 -26.54 4.14
N ALA A 93 3.64 -27.39 4.99
CA ALA A 93 5.06 -27.68 4.99
C ALA A 93 5.52 -28.21 3.62
N GLY A 94 6.59 -27.62 3.08
CA GLY A 94 7.17 -28.01 1.79
C GLY A 94 6.55 -27.34 0.56
N GLU A 95 5.38 -26.68 0.66
CA GLU A 95 4.80 -25.96 -0.49
C GLU A 95 5.61 -24.71 -0.84
N VAL A 96 6.05 -23.97 0.18
CA VAL A 96 6.87 -22.76 0.02
C VAL A 96 8.05 -22.85 1.01
N PRO A 97 9.15 -23.52 0.65
CA PRO A 97 10.26 -23.77 1.58
C PRO A 97 10.88 -22.53 2.22
N GLY A 98 10.87 -21.39 1.52
CA GLY A 98 11.37 -20.12 2.03
C GLY A 98 10.36 -19.32 2.86
N ALA A 99 9.13 -19.78 3.04
CA ALA A 99 8.17 -19.10 3.91
C ALA A 99 8.32 -19.61 5.34
N LEU A 100 9.03 -18.84 6.18
CA LEU A 100 9.34 -19.25 7.55
C LEU A 100 8.44 -18.58 8.59
N SER A 101 7.92 -17.40 8.28
CA SER A 101 7.08 -16.59 9.16
C SER A 101 5.71 -16.28 8.55
N ALA A 102 4.76 -15.85 9.38
CA ALA A 102 3.49 -15.31 8.94
C ALA A 102 3.68 -14.06 8.06
N TYR A 103 4.80 -13.34 8.19
CA TYR A 103 5.14 -12.26 7.26
C TYR A 103 5.50 -12.79 5.87
N ASP A 104 6.23 -13.90 5.80
CA ASP A 104 6.54 -14.56 4.53
C ASP A 104 5.28 -15.10 3.83
N ASP A 105 4.22 -15.47 4.56
CA ASP A 105 2.93 -15.81 3.97
C ASP A 105 2.31 -14.64 3.20
N PHE A 106 2.40 -13.42 3.75
CA PHE A 106 1.93 -12.21 3.08
C PHE A 106 2.77 -11.90 1.84
N ILE A 107 4.08 -12.14 1.89
CA ILE A 107 4.99 -11.98 0.77
C ILE A 107 4.67 -13.00 -0.32
N TYR A 108 4.54 -14.29 0.03
CA TYR A 108 4.18 -15.36 -0.89
C TYR A 108 2.83 -15.15 -1.56
N LEU A 109 1.79 -14.78 -0.78
CA LEU A 109 0.47 -14.49 -1.33
C LEU A 109 0.56 -13.43 -2.43
N HIS A 110 1.32 -12.37 -2.20
CA HIS A 110 1.54 -11.34 -3.19
C HIS A 110 2.34 -11.85 -4.40
N LEU A 111 3.45 -12.57 -4.18
CA LEU A 111 4.26 -13.22 -5.22
C LEU A 111 3.41 -14.06 -6.16
N ASN A 112 2.57 -14.91 -5.60
CA ASN A 112 1.80 -15.88 -6.35
C ASN A 112 0.70 -15.24 -7.24
N VAL A 113 0.15 -14.10 -6.83
CA VAL A 113 -0.97 -13.44 -7.55
C VAL A 113 -0.61 -12.13 -8.23
N THR A 114 0.64 -11.68 -8.13
CA THR A 114 1.25 -10.53 -8.83
C THR A 114 0.74 -10.34 -10.28
N PRO A 115 0.72 -11.38 -11.14
CA PRO A 115 0.27 -11.26 -12.54
C PRO A 115 -1.19 -10.80 -12.73
N ILE A 116 -2.04 -11.01 -11.73
CA ILE A 116 -3.49 -10.78 -11.82
C ILE A 116 -3.99 -9.67 -10.89
N ILE A 117 -3.09 -9.02 -10.14
CA ILE A 117 -3.45 -7.95 -9.18
C ILE A 117 -2.88 -6.58 -9.53
N HIS A 118 -2.04 -6.46 -10.56
CA HIS A 118 -1.55 -5.17 -11.06
C HIS A 118 -2.05 -4.91 -12.48
N ASN A 119 -2.33 -3.63 -12.84
CA ASN A 119 -2.94 -3.10 -14.08
C ASN A 119 -4.11 -3.96 -14.53
N THR A 120 -4.84 -4.45 -13.54
CA THR A 120 -6.09 -5.17 -13.65
C THR A 120 -7.15 -4.37 -12.90
N GLY A 121 -8.42 -4.65 -13.19
CA GLY A 121 -9.53 -4.06 -12.43
C GLY A 121 -9.56 -4.45 -10.94
N THR A 122 -8.81 -5.48 -10.55
CA THR A 122 -8.72 -5.98 -9.18
C THR A 122 -7.67 -5.26 -8.35
N PHE A 123 -6.80 -4.43 -8.94
CA PHE A 123 -5.68 -3.78 -8.26
C PHE A 123 -6.07 -3.05 -6.96
N LEU A 124 -6.95 -2.04 -7.06
CA LEU A 124 -7.39 -1.26 -5.90
C LEU A 124 -8.13 -2.09 -4.84
N PRO A 125 -9.13 -2.93 -5.18
CA PRO A 125 -9.83 -3.73 -4.17
C PRO A 125 -8.96 -4.82 -3.55
N TRP A 126 -8.09 -5.48 -4.33
CA TRP A 126 -7.19 -6.51 -3.81
C TRP A 126 -6.20 -5.92 -2.80
N HIS A 127 -5.52 -4.82 -3.13
CA HIS A 127 -4.58 -4.18 -2.21
C HIS A 127 -5.27 -3.61 -0.98
N ARG A 128 -6.52 -3.12 -1.10
CA ARG A 128 -7.33 -2.71 0.04
C ARG A 128 -7.62 -3.88 0.98
N TYR A 129 -7.93 -5.05 0.44
CA TYR A 129 -8.18 -6.25 1.24
C TYR A 129 -6.89 -6.82 1.84
N TYR A 130 -5.79 -6.80 1.10
CA TYR A 130 -4.47 -7.23 1.55
C TYR A 130 -4.00 -6.46 2.80
N ILE A 131 -4.01 -5.12 2.75
CA ILE A 131 -3.62 -4.30 3.92
C ILE A 131 -4.63 -4.40 5.07
N HIS A 132 -5.88 -4.77 4.78
CA HIS A 132 -6.84 -5.10 5.84
C HIS A 132 -6.49 -6.42 6.53
N GLY A 133 -6.12 -7.45 5.77
CA GLY A 133 -5.58 -8.70 6.32
C GLY A 133 -4.37 -8.45 7.21
N PHE A 134 -3.44 -7.62 6.74
CA PHE A 134 -2.27 -7.22 7.52
C PHE A 134 -2.64 -6.46 8.80
N GLU A 135 -3.62 -5.54 8.72
CA GLU A 135 -4.20 -4.89 9.90
C GLU A 135 -4.78 -5.88 10.91
N ARG A 136 -5.39 -6.99 10.45
CA ARG A 136 -5.86 -8.07 11.33
C ARG A 136 -4.72 -8.88 11.92
N ALA A 137 -3.64 -9.12 11.19
CA ALA A 137 -2.46 -9.77 11.72
C ALA A 137 -1.84 -8.94 12.86
N LEU A 138 -1.72 -7.62 12.68
CA LEU A 138 -1.27 -6.71 13.73
C LEU A 138 -2.19 -6.78 14.97
N GLN A 139 -3.51 -6.83 14.77
CA GLN A 139 -4.48 -6.97 15.87
C GLN A 139 -4.37 -8.31 16.61
N LYS A 140 -4.14 -9.41 15.89
CA LYS A 140 -3.87 -10.73 16.49
C LYS A 140 -2.60 -10.69 17.34
N CYS A 141 -1.61 -9.91 16.92
CA CYS A 141 -0.40 -9.58 17.68
C CYS A 141 -0.61 -8.49 18.76
N GLY A 142 -1.87 -8.17 19.11
CA GLY A 142 -2.22 -7.28 20.22
C GLY A 142 -2.26 -5.79 19.88
N TYR A 143 -2.06 -5.39 18.62
CA TYR A 143 -2.12 -3.98 18.23
C TYR A 143 -3.55 -3.43 18.30
N LYS A 144 -3.76 -2.39 19.11
CA LYS A 144 -5.05 -1.71 19.29
C LYS A 144 -5.10 -0.33 18.63
N GLY A 145 -3.97 0.16 18.14
CA GLY A 145 -3.84 1.49 17.56
C GLY A 145 -4.50 1.63 16.18
N PRO A 146 -4.47 2.84 15.60
CA PRO A 146 -4.92 3.11 14.24
C PRO A 146 -3.94 2.53 13.21
N PHE A 147 -4.44 1.95 12.12
CA PHE A 147 -3.55 1.57 11.02
C PHE A 147 -2.92 2.82 10.40
N ALA A 148 -1.59 2.80 10.22
CA ALA A 148 -0.86 3.95 9.74
C ALA A 148 -0.75 3.98 8.20
N TYR A 149 -0.54 5.16 7.63
CA TYR A 149 -0.09 5.33 6.25
C TYR A 149 1.07 6.33 6.19
N TRP A 150 1.84 6.24 5.11
CA TRP A 150 2.86 7.21 4.74
C TRP A 150 2.29 8.21 3.74
N ASN A 151 2.49 9.50 3.99
CA ASN A 151 2.22 10.55 3.01
C ASN A 151 3.53 11.00 2.36
N HIS A 152 3.78 10.53 1.14
CA HIS A 152 5.03 10.75 0.41
C HIS A 152 5.37 12.23 0.20
N GLY A 153 4.36 13.07 -0.07
CA GLY A 153 4.55 14.50 -0.33
C GLY A 153 5.21 15.27 0.82
N LEU A 154 5.19 14.74 2.04
CA LEU A 154 5.88 15.33 3.20
C LEU A 154 7.39 15.03 3.22
N ASP A 155 7.84 14.05 2.43
CA ASP A 155 9.17 13.45 2.52
C ASP A 155 10.00 13.55 1.25
N VAL A 156 9.39 13.93 0.12
CA VAL A 156 10.05 13.94 -1.19
C VAL A 156 11.36 14.73 -1.23
N ASP A 157 11.48 15.79 -0.44
CA ASP A 157 12.68 16.63 -0.39
C ASP A 157 13.77 16.11 0.54
N ASN A 158 13.43 15.24 1.51
CA ASN A 158 14.38 14.68 2.47
C ASN A 158 13.83 13.38 3.10
N LEU A 159 13.97 12.27 2.38
CA LEU A 159 13.48 10.95 2.82
C LEU A 159 14.20 10.45 4.06
N LEU A 160 15.49 10.75 4.21
CA LEU A 160 16.31 10.30 5.34
C LEU A 160 15.86 10.93 6.67
N ALA A 161 15.23 12.10 6.63
CA ALA A 161 14.63 12.75 7.80
C ALA A 161 13.17 12.33 8.03
N SER A 162 12.59 11.48 7.17
CA SER A 162 11.25 10.97 7.38
C SER A 162 11.17 10.19 8.68
N PRO A 163 10.16 10.41 9.55
CA PRO A 163 10.00 9.61 10.76
C PRO A 163 9.66 8.13 10.50
N ILE A 164 9.44 7.74 9.24
CA ILE A 164 9.35 6.33 8.83
C ILE A 164 10.74 5.73 8.56
N PHE A 165 11.71 6.55 8.13
CA PHE A 165 13.03 6.13 7.67
C PHE A 165 14.22 6.71 8.45
N ASP A 166 13.97 7.42 9.55
CA ASP A 166 15.01 8.10 10.32
C ASP A 166 15.93 7.15 11.13
N GLY A 167 15.66 5.84 11.10
CA GLY A 167 16.42 4.83 11.83
C GLY A 167 16.23 4.87 13.35
N SER A 168 15.31 5.67 13.87
CA SER A 168 14.98 5.72 15.31
C SER A 168 14.26 4.46 15.80
N ASP A 169 14.10 4.34 17.11
CA ASP A 169 13.30 3.30 17.77
C ASP A 169 11.79 3.37 17.44
N THR A 170 11.36 4.41 16.72
CA THR A 170 9.97 4.62 16.27
C THR A 170 9.83 4.67 14.75
N SER A 171 10.83 4.18 14.02
CA SER A 171 10.85 4.12 12.55
C SER A 171 10.63 2.69 12.04
N LEU A 172 10.38 2.56 10.74
CA LEU A 172 10.46 1.29 10.00
C LEU A 172 11.87 1.11 9.40
N GLY A 173 12.87 1.47 10.22
CA GLY A 173 14.28 1.33 9.93
C GLY A 173 14.90 2.60 9.37
N GLY A 174 16.16 2.49 8.99
CA GLY A 174 16.91 3.56 8.32
C GLY A 174 17.01 3.35 6.82
N ASN A 175 17.92 4.08 6.20
CA ASN A 175 18.50 3.62 4.94
C ASN A 175 19.30 2.31 5.18
N GLY A 176 19.64 1.61 4.09
CA GLY A 176 20.66 0.58 4.16
C GLY A 176 22.03 1.16 4.55
N ASP A 177 22.94 0.30 4.98
CA ASP A 177 24.35 0.68 5.11
C ASP A 177 24.89 1.12 3.72
N PRO A 178 25.78 2.12 3.66
CA PRO A 178 26.34 2.58 2.40
C PRO A 178 27.05 1.46 1.64
N LEU A 179 26.62 1.21 0.41
CA LEU A 179 27.21 0.26 -0.51
C LEU A 179 27.57 1.01 -1.80
N PRO A 180 28.85 1.13 -2.18
CA PRO A 180 29.21 1.69 -3.47
C PRO A 180 28.64 0.85 -4.61
N HIS A 181 27.81 1.46 -5.45
CA HIS A 181 27.26 0.84 -6.65
C HIS A 181 27.03 1.86 -7.76
N GLY A 182 26.96 1.39 -9.00
CA GLY A 182 26.52 2.21 -10.14
C GLY A 182 25.00 2.38 -10.17
N ASP A 183 24.53 3.15 -11.15
CA ASP A 183 23.10 3.33 -11.42
C ASP A 183 22.40 1.97 -11.50
N SER A 184 21.18 1.91 -10.97
CA SER A 184 20.28 0.79 -11.23
C SER A 184 19.15 1.27 -12.12
N GLY A 185 18.33 0.33 -12.58
CA GLY A 185 17.16 0.68 -13.35
C GLY A 185 16.44 -0.56 -13.79
N PHE A 186 15.15 -0.41 -14.05
CA PHE A 186 14.32 -1.46 -14.60
C PHE A 186 13.66 -0.98 -15.88
N ILE A 187 13.42 -1.94 -16.76
CA ILE A 187 12.54 -1.78 -17.91
C ILE A 187 11.24 -2.47 -17.52
N PHE A 188 10.17 -1.69 -17.45
CA PHE A 188 8.84 -2.28 -17.36
C PHE A 188 8.50 -2.96 -18.68
N PRO A 189 7.90 -4.16 -18.67
CA PRO A 189 7.39 -4.80 -19.89
C PRO A 189 6.46 -3.85 -20.65
N GLY A 190 6.82 -3.49 -21.88
CA GLY A 190 6.09 -2.52 -22.72
C GLY A 190 6.67 -1.09 -22.73
N PHE A 191 7.74 -0.81 -21.99
CA PHE A 191 8.52 0.43 -22.12
C PHE A 191 9.77 0.20 -22.97
N THR A 192 10.20 1.24 -23.69
CA THR A 192 11.47 1.25 -24.43
C THR A 192 12.58 2.01 -23.69
N GLU A 193 12.26 2.72 -22.62
CA GLU A 193 13.19 3.52 -21.84
C GLU A 193 13.41 2.91 -20.45
N VAL A 194 14.68 2.78 -20.05
CA VAL A 194 15.05 2.36 -18.70
C VAL A 194 14.71 3.51 -17.73
N ASN A 195 13.94 3.21 -16.68
CA ASN A 195 13.84 4.15 -15.57
C ASN A 195 15.12 4.04 -14.76
N ILE A 196 16.08 4.90 -15.09
CA ILE A 196 17.35 5.00 -14.36
C ILE A 196 17.05 5.50 -12.95
N ILE A 197 17.49 4.73 -11.97
CA ILE A 197 17.64 5.12 -10.58
C ILE A 197 19.11 5.52 -10.46
N PRO A 198 19.42 6.82 -10.47
CA PRO A 198 20.79 7.26 -10.39
C PRO A 198 21.38 6.77 -9.07
N ALA A 199 22.56 6.16 -9.14
CA ALA A 199 23.50 6.18 -8.04
C ALA A 199 23.95 7.64 -7.92
N GLY A 200 23.10 8.47 -7.29
CA GLY A 200 23.42 9.87 -7.07
C GLY A 200 24.71 9.99 -6.23
N PRO A 201 25.20 11.22 -5.96
CA PRO A 201 26.38 11.46 -5.10
C PRO A 201 26.21 10.95 -3.65
N ASN A 202 25.09 10.28 -3.38
CA ASN A 202 24.62 9.74 -2.14
C ASN A 202 24.00 8.34 -2.37
N GLY A 203 24.72 7.42 -3.02
CA GLY A 203 24.56 5.99 -2.75
C GLY A 203 24.79 5.72 -1.26
N ARG A 204 23.83 6.18 -0.45
CA ARG A 204 23.89 6.26 1.02
C ARG A 204 23.35 4.99 1.63
N GLY A 205 22.82 4.08 0.82
CA GLY A 205 22.34 2.77 1.21
C GLY A 205 22.79 1.71 0.23
N GLY A 206 21.90 0.75 -0.04
CA GLY A 206 22.13 -0.40 -0.90
C GLY A 206 22.57 -1.64 -0.13
N GLY A 207 23.17 -1.44 1.05
CA GLY A 207 23.45 -2.48 2.03
C GLY A 207 22.28 -2.78 2.97
N CYS A 208 22.54 -3.59 3.99
CA CYS A 208 21.54 -4.03 4.97
C CYS A 208 21.00 -2.86 5.80
N VAL A 209 19.72 -2.92 6.18
CA VAL A 209 19.14 -2.00 7.15
C VAL A 209 19.54 -2.44 8.56
N THR A 210 20.48 -1.70 9.15
CA THR A 210 21.05 -2.00 10.48
C THR A 210 20.50 -1.12 11.60
N LYS A 211 19.80 -0.03 11.27
CA LYS A 211 19.20 0.91 12.22
C LYS A 211 17.70 0.71 12.34
N GLY A 212 17.15 1.04 13.52
CA GLY A 212 15.73 0.92 13.84
C GLY A 212 15.46 0.03 15.04
N PRO A 213 14.17 -0.25 15.33
CA PRO A 213 13.77 -1.13 16.43
C PRO A 213 14.11 -2.61 16.15
N PRO A 214 14.15 -3.46 17.20
CA PRO A 214 14.30 -4.90 17.04
C PRO A 214 13.23 -5.49 16.12
N GLY A 215 13.64 -6.38 15.22
CA GLY A 215 12.77 -6.96 14.19
C GLY A 215 12.81 -6.21 12.85
N ILE A 216 13.17 -4.92 12.85
CA ILE A 216 13.47 -4.17 11.62
C ILE A 216 14.96 -4.12 11.38
N ALA A 217 15.72 -3.68 12.39
CA ALA A 217 17.18 -3.69 12.32
C ALA A 217 17.66 -5.14 12.22
N GLY A 218 18.39 -5.46 11.15
CA GLY A 218 18.88 -6.82 10.88
C GLY A 218 17.81 -7.81 10.45
N MET A 219 16.62 -7.34 10.04
CA MET A 219 15.56 -8.20 9.49
C MET A 219 16.11 -9.07 8.35
N GLN A 220 15.70 -10.33 8.33
CA GLN A 220 16.03 -11.27 7.27
C GLN A 220 14.87 -11.38 6.28
N THR A 221 15.19 -11.63 5.03
CA THR A 221 14.26 -11.93 3.95
C THR A 221 14.61 -13.30 3.38
N HIS A 222 13.59 -14.11 3.09
CA HIS A 222 13.78 -15.52 2.70
C HIS A 222 13.31 -15.80 1.27
N LEU A 223 12.24 -15.16 0.80
CA LEU A 223 11.68 -15.37 -0.53
C LEU A 223 12.32 -14.48 -1.61
N GLY A 224 12.27 -14.89 -2.88
CA GLY A 224 12.80 -14.17 -4.04
C GLY A 224 14.33 -14.21 -4.17
N PRO A 225 14.97 -13.30 -4.95
CA PRO A 225 14.33 -12.29 -5.79
C PRO A 225 13.68 -12.90 -7.03
N VAL A 226 12.59 -12.30 -7.52
CA VAL A 226 11.96 -12.74 -8.78
C VAL A 226 12.36 -11.85 -9.95
N ALA A 227 12.41 -10.53 -9.76
CA ALA A 227 12.88 -9.58 -10.76
C ALA A 227 13.50 -8.34 -10.10
N LEU A 228 14.71 -8.46 -9.55
CA LEU A 228 15.37 -7.39 -8.78
C LEU A 228 16.33 -6.58 -9.67
N PRO A 229 16.16 -5.25 -9.81
CA PRO A 229 17.11 -4.42 -10.57
C PRO A 229 18.55 -4.64 -10.10
N LYS A 230 19.46 -4.86 -11.06
CA LYS A 230 20.86 -5.08 -10.77
C LYS A 230 21.61 -3.74 -10.72
N TYR A 231 22.32 -3.54 -9.63
CA TYR A 231 23.18 -2.39 -9.43
C TYR A 231 24.32 -2.33 -10.46
N GLY A 232 24.56 -1.15 -11.02
CA GLY A 232 25.58 -0.93 -12.06
C GLY A 232 25.21 -1.49 -13.44
N GLU A 233 24.05 -2.15 -13.56
CA GLU A 233 23.57 -2.74 -14.81
C GLU A 233 22.10 -2.38 -15.07
N PRO A 234 21.78 -1.10 -15.36
CA PRO A 234 20.41 -0.66 -15.59
C PRO A 234 19.73 -1.47 -16.71
N GLY A 235 18.53 -1.96 -16.44
CA GLY A 235 17.77 -2.81 -17.35
C GLY A 235 17.98 -4.31 -17.14
N ASN A 236 19.02 -4.72 -16.42
CA ASN A 236 19.21 -6.11 -16.02
C ASN A 236 18.51 -6.41 -14.69
N LEU A 237 18.01 -7.64 -14.58
CA LEU A 237 17.29 -8.14 -13.41
C LEU A 237 18.01 -9.36 -12.84
N THR A 238 18.05 -9.43 -11.52
CA THR A 238 18.45 -10.60 -10.75
C THR A 238 17.21 -11.43 -10.42
N THR A 239 17.23 -12.69 -10.83
CA THR A 239 16.15 -13.66 -10.61
C THR A 239 16.74 -14.92 -10.01
N ALA A 240 16.14 -15.41 -8.92
CA ALA A 240 16.48 -16.70 -8.35
C ALA A 240 15.94 -17.83 -9.24
N GLU A 241 16.69 -18.94 -9.33
CA GLU A 241 16.25 -20.15 -10.04
C GLU A 241 14.92 -20.68 -9.47
N ASN A 242 14.82 -20.71 -8.13
CA ASN A 242 13.59 -20.97 -7.42
C ASN A 242 13.31 -19.83 -6.41
N PRO A 243 12.42 -18.88 -6.72
CA PRO A 243 12.09 -17.77 -5.82
C PRO A 243 11.29 -18.18 -4.58
N LEU A 244 10.84 -19.44 -4.48
CA LEU A 244 10.13 -19.99 -3.32
C LEU A 244 11.03 -20.79 -2.40
N ALA A 245 12.28 -21.08 -2.80
CA ALA A 245 13.27 -21.71 -1.93
C ALA A 245 13.75 -20.72 -0.85
N ASP A 246 14.29 -21.25 0.25
CA ASP A 246 14.91 -20.40 1.28
C ASP A 246 16.16 -19.72 0.73
N ASN A 247 16.05 -18.42 0.52
CA ASN A 247 17.12 -17.52 0.09
C ASN A 247 17.35 -16.44 1.17
N LYS A 248 17.76 -16.90 2.36
CA LYS A 248 18.05 -16.04 3.51
C LYS A 248 19.09 -14.98 3.19
N ARG A 249 18.70 -13.72 3.36
CA ARG A 249 19.55 -12.53 3.21
C ARG A 249 19.04 -11.38 4.05
N CYS A 250 19.88 -10.40 4.35
CA CYS A 250 19.42 -9.22 5.07
C CYS A 250 18.43 -8.39 4.22
N PHE A 251 17.51 -7.71 4.89
CA PHE A 251 16.71 -6.66 4.30
C PHE A 251 17.59 -5.45 3.98
N THR A 252 17.59 -4.97 2.73
CA THR A 252 18.38 -3.83 2.27
C THR A 252 17.48 -2.70 1.75
N ARG A 253 17.97 -1.47 1.75
CA ARG A 253 17.23 -0.27 1.31
C ARG A 253 18.18 0.76 0.72
N ASP A 254 17.73 1.49 -0.30
CA ASP A 254 18.51 2.57 -0.92
C ASP A 254 17.61 3.76 -1.28
N LEU A 255 17.38 4.61 -0.27
CA LEU A 255 16.43 5.72 -0.36
C LEU A 255 16.85 6.76 -1.41
N SER A 256 15.98 7.03 -2.38
CA SER A 256 16.25 7.92 -3.52
C SER A 256 15.29 9.11 -3.58
N GLU A 257 15.76 10.27 -3.10
CA GLU A 257 14.97 11.52 -3.12
C GLU A 257 14.64 12.00 -4.53
N GLY A 258 15.51 11.72 -5.51
CA GLY A 258 15.29 12.12 -6.90
C GLY A 258 14.00 11.55 -7.47
N LEU A 259 13.67 10.31 -7.13
CA LEU A 259 12.44 9.64 -7.54
C LEU A 259 11.22 10.17 -6.80
N GLY A 260 11.35 10.41 -5.48
CA GLY A 260 10.32 11.05 -4.68
C GLY A 260 9.90 12.40 -5.24
N ARG A 261 10.85 13.28 -5.54
CA ARG A 261 10.59 14.60 -6.15
C ARG A 261 9.97 14.52 -7.54
N LYS A 262 10.29 13.48 -8.30
CA LYS A 262 9.78 13.34 -9.68
C LYS A 262 8.33 12.89 -9.73
N PHE A 263 7.90 12.05 -8.78
CA PHE A 263 6.65 11.33 -8.95
C PHE A 263 5.73 11.30 -7.73
N ALA A 264 6.22 11.58 -6.52
CA ALA A 264 5.48 11.37 -5.27
C ALA A 264 5.15 12.68 -4.53
N THR A 265 5.15 13.81 -5.25
CA THR A 265 4.91 15.14 -4.67
C THR A 265 3.42 15.37 -4.38
N PHE A 266 3.11 16.36 -3.54
CA PHE A 266 1.73 16.79 -3.35
C PHE A 266 1.01 17.17 -4.64
N ARG A 267 1.74 17.76 -5.60
CA ARG A 267 1.20 18.11 -6.91
C ARG A 267 0.76 16.86 -7.64
N ASN A 268 1.65 15.86 -7.76
CA ASN A 268 1.35 14.61 -8.47
C ASN A 268 0.12 13.91 -7.86
N THR A 269 0.03 13.85 -6.53
CA THR A 269 -1.06 13.14 -5.84
C THR A 269 -2.38 13.89 -5.98
N THR A 270 -2.33 15.21 -5.86
CA THR A 270 -3.52 16.07 -6.00
C THR A 270 -4.02 16.04 -7.45
N ASP A 271 -3.11 16.14 -8.42
CA ASP A 271 -3.44 16.09 -9.84
C ASP A 271 -4.01 14.74 -10.25
N LEU A 272 -3.47 13.63 -9.72
CA LEU A 272 -4.04 12.30 -9.93
C LEU A 272 -5.53 12.27 -9.52
N ILE A 273 -5.88 12.83 -8.35
CA ILE A 273 -7.25 12.83 -7.85
C ILE A 273 -8.15 13.77 -8.66
N LEU A 274 -7.67 14.99 -8.96
CA LEU A 274 -8.49 16.03 -9.60
C LEU A 274 -8.64 15.84 -11.11
N LYS A 275 -7.64 15.27 -11.78
CA LYS A 275 -7.58 15.20 -13.25
C LYS A 275 -8.05 13.86 -13.82
N SER A 276 -8.14 12.81 -12.99
CA SER A 276 -8.65 11.50 -13.45
C SER A 276 -10.17 11.53 -13.62
N LYS A 277 -10.66 11.30 -14.83
CA LYS A 277 -12.09 11.42 -15.16
C LYS A 277 -12.90 10.18 -14.80
N ASN A 278 -12.24 9.04 -14.68
CA ASN A 278 -12.86 7.75 -14.39
C ASN A 278 -11.87 6.81 -13.69
N ILE A 279 -12.37 5.66 -13.23
CA ILE A 279 -11.56 4.68 -12.48
C ILE A 279 -10.41 4.10 -13.30
N PHE A 280 -10.57 4.00 -14.62
CA PHE A 280 -9.55 3.48 -15.51
C PHE A 280 -8.38 4.46 -15.64
N GLU A 281 -8.64 5.74 -15.89
CA GLU A 281 -7.61 6.79 -15.90
C GLU A 281 -6.92 6.89 -14.54
N PHE A 282 -7.70 6.90 -13.44
CA PHE A 282 -7.14 6.95 -12.09
C PHE A 282 -6.21 5.77 -11.81
N SER A 283 -6.67 4.54 -12.06
CA SER A 283 -5.87 3.34 -11.76
C SER A 283 -4.65 3.21 -12.67
N SER A 284 -4.77 3.53 -13.96
CA SER A 284 -3.64 3.46 -14.90
C SER A 284 -2.58 4.51 -14.59
N LEU A 285 -2.98 5.75 -14.26
CA LEU A 285 -2.04 6.82 -13.90
C LEU A 285 -1.41 6.58 -12.53
N LEU A 286 -2.20 6.12 -11.54
CA LEU A 286 -1.70 5.74 -10.22
C LEU A 286 -0.60 4.68 -10.33
N GLN A 287 -0.77 3.66 -11.17
CA GLN A 287 0.20 2.58 -11.35
C GLN A 287 1.31 2.91 -12.36
N GLY A 288 1.18 4.00 -13.13
CA GLY A 288 2.09 4.29 -14.23
C GLY A 288 2.06 3.21 -15.31
N ASP A 289 0.86 2.78 -15.71
CA ASP A 289 0.68 1.69 -16.68
C ASP A 289 1.38 2.01 -18.01
N PRO A 290 2.37 1.20 -18.45
CA PRO A 290 3.11 1.40 -19.70
C PRO A 290 2.24 1.70 -20.90
N ARG A 291 1.11 1.00 -20.96
CA ARG A 291 0.25 0.92 -22.13
C ARG A 291 -0.45 2.26 -22.38
N TYR A 292 -0.52 3.10 -21.35
CA TYR A 292 -1.23 4.39 -21.37
C TYR A 292 -0.35 5.56 -20.95
N HIS A 293 0.69 5.33 -20.13
CA HIS A 293 1.56 6.36 -19.55
C HIS A 293 3.06 5.99 -19.67
N PRO A 294 3.61 5.86 -20.88
CA PRO A 294 4.95 5.27 -21.14
C PRO A 294 6.15 6.07 -20.60
N ARG A 295 5.94 7.18 -19.88
CA ARG A 295 7.01 7.99 -19.25
C ARG A 295 6.70 8.38 -17.80
N HIS A 296 5.74 7.73 -17.17
CA HIS A 296 5.35 8.03 -15.79
C HIS A 296 5.24 6.75 -14.98
N ALA A 297 6.02 6.64 -13.91
CA ALA A 297 5.95 5.50 -12.99
C ALA A 297 4.66 5.50 -12.14
N GLY A 298 3.94 6.62 -12.04
CA GLY A 298 2.72 6.73 -11.24
C GLY A 298 2.95 6.77 -9.73
N GLU A 299 1.99 7.32 -9.01
CA GLU A 299 2.04 7.56 -7.55
C GLU A 299 2.08 6.30 -6.68
N PHE A 300 1.75 5.12 -7.23
CA PHE A 300 1.81 3.85 -6.53
C PHE A 300 3.19 3.21 -6.66
N THR A 301 3.71 3.13 -7.88
CA THR A 301 4.99 2.49 -8.15
C THR A 301 6.15 3.37 -7.67
N SER A 302 5.96 4.70 -7.67
CA SER A 302 7.05 5.63 -7.37
C SER A 302 7.56 5.57 -5.92
N PRO A 303 6.71 5.46 -4.88
CA PRO A 303 7.17 5.18 -3.52
C PRO A 303 7.95 3.87 -3.36
N ASP A 304 7.56 2.81 -4.08
CA ASP A 304 8.27 1.52 -4.04
C ASP A 304 9.64 1.63 -4.72
N ILE A 305 9.72 2.41 -5.81
CA ILE A 305 10.97 2.73 -6.50
C ILE A 305 11.84 3.69 -5.67
N THR A 306 11.22 4.63 -4.96
CA THR A 306 11.88 5.61 -4.06
C THR A 306 12.56 4.93 -2.87
N CYS A 307 12.14 3.72 -2.50
CA CYS A 307 12.74 2.91 -1.47
C CYS A 307 13.70 1.81 -1.99
N SER A 308 13.86 1.63 -3.31
CA SER A 308 14.64 0.55 -3.95
C SER A 308 16.10 0.57 -3.51
N VAL A 309 16.80 -0.48 -3.06
CA VAL A 309 16.82 -1.89 -3.50
C VAL A 309 16.85 -2.82 -2.27
N VAL A 310 15.70 -3.39 -1.90
CA VAL A 310 15.36 -4.83 -1.90
C VAL A 310 13.86 -4.90 -1.62
N ILE A 311 13.13 -4.61 -2.69
CA ILE A 311 11.99 -5.44 -3.02
C ILE A 311 12.65 -6.79 -3.43
N PRO A 312 12.33 -7.97 -2.90
CA PRO A 312 12.44 -9.24 -3.58
C PRO A 312 11.71 -9.01 -4.89
N GLY A 313 12.53 -8.78 -5.90
CA GLY A 313 12.24 -7.75 -6.89
C GLY A 313 10.86 -7.82 -7.50
N ALA A 314 10.19 -6.66 -7.55
CA ALA A 314 8.95 -6.43 -8.28
C ALA A 314 7.82 -7.46 -8.09
N MET A 315 7.89 -8.35 -7.10
CA MET A 315 6.91 -9.43 -6.96
C MET A 315 6.59 -9.81 -5.50
N GLY A 316 7.20 -9.26 -4.45
CA GLY A 316 6.83 -9.66 -3.08
C GLY A 316 7.38 -8.78 -1.99
N SER A 317 7.08 -7.49 -1.99
CA SER A 317 7.81 -6.52 -1.16
C SER A 317 7.74 -6.80 0.36
N PRO A 318 8.87 -7.09 1.03
CA PRO A 318 9.10 -7.32 2.43
C PRO A 318 9.56 -6.00 3.08
N ASP A 319 9.65 -4.90 2.33
CA ASP A 319 9.84 -3.60 2.97
C ASP A 319 8.52 -3.28 3.67
N PRO A 320 8.49 -3.23 5.01
CA PRO A 320 7.27 -2.99 5.78
C PRO A 320 6.66 -1.60 5.54
N VAL A 321 7.37 -0.72 4.82
CA VAL A 321 6.88 0.60 4.38
C VAL A 321 6.15 0.54 3.04
N THR A 322 6.58 -0.36 2.15
CA THR A 322 6.02 -0.47 0.80
C THR A 322 4.71 -1.25 0.79
N ARG A 323 3.83 -0.92 -0.17
CA ARG A 323 2.74 -1.82 -0.55
C ARG A 323 3.32 -2.68 -1.66
N PRO A 324 3.20 -4.00 -1.61
CA PRO A 324 3.86 -4.81 -2.61
C PRO A 324 3.26 -4.51 -3.99
N SER A 325 4.13 -4.40 -5.02
CA SER A 325 3.80 -3.96 -6.37
C SER A 325 4.46 -4.82 -7.47
N GLY A 326 3.76 -5.12 -8.58
CA GLY A 326 4.37 -5.55 -9.87
C GLY A 326 3.65 -6.61 -10.76
N PHE A 327 4.04 -6.69 -12.05
CA PHE A 327 3.30 -7.28 -13.19
C PHE A 327 3.86 -8.57 -13.78
N ILE A 328 2.98 -9.40 -14.37
CA ILE A 328 3.31 -10.33 -15.48
C ILE A 328 2.12 -10.39 -16.47
N THR A 329 2.37 -10.29 -17.78
CA THR A 329 1.39 -10.66 -18.83
C THR A 329 1.54 -12.14 -19.18
N ARG A 330 0.40 -12.84 -19.26
CA ARG A 330 0.29 -14.25 -19.67
C ARG A 330 1.13 -14.55 -20.92
N SER A 331 2.16 -15.36 -20.74
CA SER A 331 2.58 -16.37 -21.70
C SER A 331 3.21 -17.51 -20.91
N SER A 332 2.75 -18.73 -21.21
CA SER A 332 3.23 -20.02 -20.69
C SER A 332 3.10 -20.31 -19.18
N ILE A 333 1.87 -20.52 -18.69
CA ILE A 333 1.61 -21.61 -17.71
C ILE A 333 0.30 -22.28 -18.12
N ALA A 334 0.44 -23.40 -18.84
CA ALA A 334 -0.65 -24.31 -19.15
C ALA A 334 -0.55 -25.51 -18.19
N SER A 335 -1.53 -25.65 -17.30
CA SER A 335 -1.87 -26.88 -16.56
C SER A 335 -3.23 -26.59 -15.91
N GLY A 336 -4.32 -27.28 -16.20
CA GLY A 336 -4.46 -28.73 -16.13
C GLY A 336 -4.95 -29.08 -14.71
N GLY A 337 -6.22 -29.49 -14.56
CA GLY A 337 -6.67 -30.16 -13.34
C GLY A 337 -7.96 -29.64 -12.68
N SER A 338 -9.08 -30.24 -13.10
CA SER A 338 -10.24 -30.71 -12.31
C SER A 338 -10.70 -29.99 -11.02
N GLY A 339 -11.88 -29.37 -11.15
CA GLY A 339 -13.07 -29.44 -10.29
C GLY A 339 -13.00 -29.86 -8.81
N ARG A 340 -13.67 -29.07 -7.96
CA ARG A 340 -14.83 -29.52 -7.19
C ARG A 340 -15.59 -28.36 -6.52
N THR A 341 -16.90 -28.41 -6.67
CA THR A 341 -17.96 -27.55 -6.13
C THR A 341 -18.16 -27.73 -4.63
N TRP A 342 -18.46 -26.65 -3.91
CA TRP A 342 -19.00 -26.70 -2.55
C TRP A 342 -20.27 -25.85 -2.45
N THR A 343 -21.37 -26.48 -2.04
CA THR A 343 -22.69 -25.90 -1.78
C THR A 343 -22.74 -25.31 -0.36
N LEU A 344 -23.20 -24.07 -0.22
CA LEU A 344 -23.48 -23.42 1.07
C LEU A 344 -24.99 -23.46 1.35
N GLY A 345 -25.37 -24.09 2.47
CA GLY A 345 -26.70 -23.97 3.06
C GLY A 345 -26.75 -22.80 4.05
N THR A 346 -27.77 -21.96 3.96
CA THR A 346 -28.02 -20.85 4.91
C THR A 346 -29.41 -21.01 5.53
N GLY A 347 -29.44 -21.24 6.84
CA GLY A 347 -30.63 -21.07 7.69
C GLY A 347 -30.83 -19.59 8.07
N ARG A 348 -32.10 -19.20 8.23
CA ARG A 348 -32.63 -17.83 8.38
C ARG A 348 -33.30 -17.68 9.75
N ALA A 349 -33.22 -16.49 10.36
CA ALA A 349 -34.19 -15.85 11.31
C ALA A 349 -33.46 -14.86 12.25
N SER A 350 -33.99 -13.77 12.81
CA SER A 350 -35.01 -12.73 12.51
C SER A 350 -35.23 -11.90 13.81
N GLY A 351 -35.56 -10.60 13.71
CA GLY A 351 -36.16 -9.75 14.78
C GLY A 351 -35.21 -8.70 15.42
N ALA A 352 -35.35 -7.37 15.23
CA ALA A 352 -36.35 -6.38 15.71
C ALA A 352 -36.20 -6.09 17.23
N HIS A 353 -36.21 -4.88 17.84
CA HIS A 353 -36.80 -3.56 17.56
C HIS A 353 -36.27 -2.45 18.55
N THR A 354 -36.22 -1.16 18.11
CA THR A 354 -36.52 0.15 18.81
C THR A 354 -35.86 0.54 20.17
N ARG A 355 -35.59 1.80 20.61
CA ARG A 355 -35.89 3.22 20.24
C ARG A 355 -35.06 4.18 21.17
N THR A 356 -34.85 5.45 20.73
CA THR A 356 -34.73 6.74 21.51
C THR A 356 -33.60 6.94 22.55
N SER A 357 -32.99 8.12 22.82
CA SER A 357 -32.78 9.46 22.23
C SER A 357 -32.02 10.33 23.28
N ILE A 358 -31.47 11.49 22.87
CA ILE A 358 -31.12 12.70 23.66
C ILE A 358 -29.64 12.92 24.07
N CYS A 359 -29.05 13.98 23.48
CA CYS A 359 -27.85 14.72 23.94
C CYS A 359 -28.23 15.80 24.96
N PRO A 360 -27.26 16.31 25.73
CA PRO A 360 -27.00 17.76 25.63
C PRO A 360 -25.51 18.16 25.54
N GLN A 361 -25.30 19.34 24.97
CA GLN A 361 -24.06 20.09 24.78
C GLN A 361 -23.49 20.64 26.10
N ALA A 362 -22.16 20.89 26.17
CA ALA A 362 -21.64 22.19 26.61
C ALA A 362 -20.10 22.35 26.49
N ARG A 363 -19.75 23.53 25.95
CA ARG A 363 -18.66 24.46 26.27
C ARG A 363 -17.21 24.23 25.84
N THR A 364 -16.75 25.31 25.23
CA THR A 364 -15.45 25.68 24.67
C THR A 364 -14.47 26.11 25.76
N SER A 365 -13.18 25.81 25.57
CA SER A 365 -12.09 26.66 26.06
C SER A 365 -10.94 26.67 25.05
N ARG A 366 -10.39 27.87 24.82
CA ARG A 366 -9.27 28.15 23.90
C ARG A 366 -7.94 27.75 24.55
N ARG A 367 -7.08 27.03 23.83
CA ARG A 367 -5.60 27.21 23.86
C ARG A 367 -4.95 26.50 22.66
N THR A 368 -3.97 27.21 22.08
CA THR A 368 -2.95 26.78 21.08
C THR A 368 -3.43 26.13 19.78
N ARG A 369 -3.43 26.90 18.67
CA ARG A 369 -3.54 26.38 17.30
C ARG A 369 -2.30 25.55 16.94
N GLN A 370 -2.33 24.26 17.24
CA GLN A 370 -1.81 23.27 16.30
C GLN A 370 -2.83 23.14 15.17
N LEU A 371 -2.39 23.25 13.92
CA LEU A 371 -3.23 23.04 12.75
C LEU A 371 -3.71 21.57 12.75
N PRO A 372 -5.02 21.27 12.74
CA PRO A 372 -5.50 19.90 12.82
C PRO A 372 -5.15 19.08 11.57
N SER A 373 -4.56 17.91 11.78
CA SER A 373 -4.24 16.93 10.75
C SER A 373 -5.52 16.38 10.10
N ALA A 374 -5.83 16.80 8.87
CA ALA A 374 -7.01 16.33 8.14
C ALA A 374 -6.63 15.40 6.98
N GLN A 375 -6.02 14.28 7.33
CA GLN A 375 -5.88 13.15 6.42
C GLN A 375 -6.33 11.88 7.18
N GLN A 376 -7.51 11.38 6.86
CA GLN A 376 -8.17 10.27 7.56
C GLN A 376 -8.77 9.32 6.53
N CYS A 377 -8.40 8.04 6.55
CA CYS A 377 -9.12 7.01 5.80
C CYS A 377 -10.00 6.21 6.76
N LEU A 378 -11.28 6.04 6.43
CA LEU A 378 -12.23 5.31 7.27
C LEU A 378 -12.34 3.86 6.85
N MET A 379 -12.34 2.95 7.83
CA MET A 379 -12.61 1.53 7.61
C MET A 379 -13.41 0.96 8.79
N CYS A 380 -14.43 0.14 8.51
CA CYS A 380 -15.23 -0.50 9.56
C CYS A 380 -14.64 -1.85 10.00
N LYS A 381 -15.04 -2.27 11.20
CA LYS A 381 -14.71 -3.58 11.78
C LYS A 381 -15.23 -4.75 10.96
#